data_AF-A0A8H7CEG9-F1
#
_entry.id   AF-A0A8H7CEG9-F1
#
_cell.length_a   1.000
_cell.length_b   1.000
_cell.length_c   1.000
_cell.angle_alpha   90.00
_cell.angle_beta   90.00
_cell.angle_gamma   90.00
#
_symmetry.space_group_name_H-M   'P 1'
#
loop_
_entity.id
_entity.type
_entity.pdbx_description
1 polymer ?
#
loop_
_entity_poly.entity_id
_entity_poly.type
_entity_poly.pdbx_seq_one_letter_code
_entity_poly.pdbx_strand_id
1 'polypeptide(L)'
;MRAADEDLSDALEHPSISKLRLKSPGNESSSGEETFFGSSSLPTDQSPPRLMTQRDRFPLYTGGNSNVFRGNWVRSDGRKVMVAMKLLRIVRDDPAELDHVLTRLVCAARSWQKLSHPNILPFFGAYDIGASTPALITPFCHLGSVGNYIKSHPFSNRDRLVHDVASGLKYLHENNIVHGNLKPQNVLIDKREVACICDFGVSQTINREGVTTRSPASSTYIAPELLSLVHPLTSNPIYPKPTPKSDVYSFGLLSLEILTSGPPEGRGDRSFHEAKLLEGFRPQRAQYDVSEIAPGMCVPVTWITQLDRFPLPAEGNSNIYRGNWVRSNASKVLVLLKSLRTSDDETQLEALERRLRREAYIWSTLRHHNILPFFGLCDIGVGLPALISPFCKFGNIRNYLKKYPGANKGYLVLGVACGLEFLHANGIVHGDLKVTNVLVDKRGVACICDFGISRIAGRKGFTTRSQGTTPYKAPELLADPKRSTTTQSDIYSFALLVLEILTADRLKGRFHDVDSPVPAEVLATLHPQRADYDVAKVPNAMWNVLDKCWNIVPELRPMMTDILNSPPFSALHPTLA
;
A
#
# COMPACT_ATOMS: atom_id res chain seq x y z
N MET A 1 5.22 -40.68 36.98
CA MET A 1 4.91 -39.25 36.76
C MET A 1 5.43 -38.38 37.92
N ARG A 2 6.69 -38.57 38.34
CA ARG A 2 7.42 -37.80 39.38
C ARG A 2 8.93 -38.03 39.24
N ALA A 3 9.50 -37.72 38.07
CA ALA A 3 10.95 -37.84 37.85
C ALA A 3 11.46 -36.87 36.75
N ALA A 4 10.75 -35.77 36.51
CA ALA A 4 11.11 -34.79 35.47
C ALA A 4 11.08 -33.33 35.96
N ASP A 5 10.94 -33.10 37.28
CA ASP A 5 10.89 -31.75 37.87
C ASP A 5 12.24 -31.28 38.44
N GLU A 6 13.25 -32.15 38.56
CA GLU A 6 14.56 -31.79 39.15
C GLU A 6 15.58 -31.22 38.13
N ASP A 7 15.34 -31.33 36.81
CA ASP A 7 16.24 -30.78 35.76
C ASP A 7 15.81 -29.37 35.25
N LEU A 8 14.71 -28.79 35.76
CA LEU A 8 14.11 -27.56 35.22
C LEU A 8 14.61 -26.24 35.86
N SER A 9 15.22 -26.29 37.05
CA SER A 9 15.81 -25.11 37.72
C SER A 9 17.19 -24.72 37.17
N ASP A 10 17.94 -25.68 36.64
CA ASP A 10 19.38 -25.53 36.40
C ASP A 10 19.69 -24.69 35.15
N ALA A 11 18.79 -24.68 34.17
CA ALA A 11 18.89 -23.79 33.00
C ALA A 11 18.84 -22.30 33.38
N LEU A 12 18.20 -21.94 34.50
CA LEU A 12 18.06 -20.56 34.97
C LEU A 12 19.23 -20.10 35.85
N GLU A 13 19.88 -21.02 36.56
CA GLU A 13 21.11 -20.76 37.32
C GLU A 13 22.36 -20.74 36.44
N HIS A 14 22.22 -21.09 35.16
CA HIS A 14 23.29 -21.08 34.18
C HIS A 14 24.07 -19.73 34.21
N PRO A 15 25.39 -19.74 34.50
CA PRO A 15 26.21 -18.53 34.69
C PRO A 15 26.20 -17.57 33.51
N SER A 16 25.96 -18.09 32.30
CA SER A 16 25.84 -17.31 31.07
C SER A 16 24.51 -16.53 30.99
N ILE A 17 23.36 -17.12 31.37
CA ILE A 17 22.03 -16.50 31.24
C ILE A 17 21.79 -15.44 32.32
N SER A 18 22.30 -15.66 33.54
CA SER A 18 22.15 -14.71 34.66
C SER A 18 22.65 -13.30 34.31
N LYS A 19 23.59 -13.18 33.37
CA LYS A 19 24.16 -11.91 32.90
C LYS A 19 23.29 -11.14 31.89
N LEU A 20 22.19 -11.72 31.41
CA LEU A 20 21.19 -11.07 30.54
C LEU A 20 19.93 -10.63 31.30
N ARG A 21 19.80 -11.02 32.58
CA ARG A 21 18.62 -10.72 33.40
C ARG A 21 18.48 -9.21 33.56
N LEU A 22 17.24 -8.73 33.46
CA LEU A 22 16.87 -7.40 33.97
C LEU A 22 17.23 -7.34 35.47
N LYS A 23 18.27 -6.57 35.84
CA LYS A 23 18.84 -6.58 37.21
C LYS A 23 17.95 -5.87 38.23
N SER A 24 17.99 -6.35 39.48
CA SER A 24 17.63 -5.60 40.71
C SER A 24 18.91 -4.96 41.29
N PRO A 25 18.92 -3.72 41.81
CA PRO A 25 20.16 -3.13 42.29
C PRO A 25 20.44 -3.62 43.71
N GLY A 26 21.58 -4.28 43.89
CA GLY A 26 22.37 -4.18 45.11
C GLY A 26 23.34 -3.01 44.96
N ASN A 27 23.47 -2.21 46.02
CA ASN A 27 24.26 -0.99 46.12
C ASN A 27 25.64 -1.06 45.43
N GLU A 28 25.92 -0.09 44.56
CA GLU A 28 27.23 0.57 44.52
C GLU A 28 27.12 1.91 43.77
N SER A 29 27.71 2.95 44.37
CA SER A 29 27.62 4.36 44.03
C SER A 29 28.81 4.83 43.18
N SER A 30 28.56 5.63 42.13
CA SER A 30 29.38 6.82 41.82
C SER A 30 28.80 7.64 40.65
N SER A 31 28.89 8.95 40.83
CA SER A 31 28.44 10.10 40.05
C SER A 31 29.15 10.33 38.69
N GLY A 32 28.49 11.06 37.78
CA GLY A 32 29.11 11.77 36.66
C GLY A 32 28.11 12.21 35.58
N GLU A 33 28.08 13.51 35.28
CA GLU A 33 27.05 14.30 34.58
C GLU A 33 26.90 14.12 33.05
N GLU A 34 25.81 14.72 32.57
CA GLU A 34 25.17 14.83 31.25
C GLU A 34 26.07 15.35 30.09
N THR A 35 25.81 15.04 28.81
CA THR A 35 24.91 15.86 27.95
C THR A 35 24.59 15.25 26.55
N PHE A 36 23.30 15.36 26.19
CA PHE A 36 22.64 15.69 24.90
C PHE A 36 22.82 14.90 23.57
N PHE A 37 21.78 14.13 23.23
CA PHE A 37 20.86 14.33 22.08
C PHE A 37 19.48 13.77 22.48
N GLY A 38 18.38 14.39 22.02
CA GLY A 38 16.98 14.15 22.40
C GLY A 38 16.52 12.69 22.30
N SER A 39 16.82 11.95 23.36
CA SER A 39 16.62 10.53 23.52
C SER A 39 15.22 10.28 24.11
N SER A 40 14.33 9.70 23.32
CA SER A 40 13.32 8.81 23.91
C SER A 40 14.01 7.49 24.27
N SER A 41 14.87 7.61 25.28
CA SER A 41 15.30 6.59 26.23
C SER A 41 14.99 5.13 25.84
N LEU A 42 16.06 4.38 25.52
CA LEU A 42 16.30 3.17 26.33
C LEU A 42 16.00 3.55 27.78
N PRO A 43 15.13 2.84 28.51
CA PRO A 43 14.86 3.13 29.90
C PRO A 43 16.17 3.44 30.63
N THR A 44 16.42 4.72 30.92
CA THR A 44 17.52 5.19 31.78
C THR A 44 17.35 4.63 33.20
N ASP A 45 16.15 4.16 33.47
CA ASP A 45 15.79 3.39 34.63
C ASP A 45 16.20 1.93 34.47
N GLN A 46 17.39 1.60 34.96
CA GLN A 46 17.89 0.22 35.14
C GLN A 46 17.23 -0.49 36.34
N SER A 47 16.09 0.00 36.87
CA SER A 47 15.42 -0.65 37.98
C SER A 47 14.58 -1.86 37.52
N PRO A 48 14.48 -2.90 38.36
CA PRO A 48 13.86 -4.18 38.02
C PRO A 48 12.36 -4.01 37.77
N PRO A 49 11.74 -4.88 36.96
CA PRO A 49 10.29 -4.86 36.75
C PRO A 49 9.56 -5.01 38.08
N ARG A 50 8.58 -4.14 38.34
CA ARG A 50 7.61 -4.36 39.45
C ARG A 50 6.69 -5.54 39.15
N LEU A 51 6.33 -5.74 37.87
CA LEU A 51 5.53 -6.86 37.39
C LEU A 51 5.61 -6.94 35.85
N MET A 52 5.92 -8.11 35.29
CA MET A 52 5.73 -8.41 33.87
C MET A 52 4.57 -9.40 33.75
N THR A 53 3.53 -9.04 33.01
CA THR A 53 2.36 -9.92 32.82
C THR A 53 2.21 -10.28 31.36
N GLN A 54 2.18 -11.58 31.07
CA GLN A 54 1.69 -12.08 29.79
C GLN A 54 0.22 -11.71 29.63
N ARG A 55 -0.12 -11.05 28.53
CA ARG A 55 -1.50 -10.60 28.27
C ARG A 55 -2.32 -11.64 27.51
N ASP A 56 -1.68 -12.35 26.60
CA ASP A 56 -2.35 -13.25 25.66
C ASP A 56 -2.22 -14.71 26.12
N ARG A 57 -3.33 -15.45 26.07
CA ARG A 57 -3.36 -16.88 26.44
C ARG A 57 -2.63 -17.78 25.44
N PHE A 58 -2.52 -17.34 24.19
CA PHE A 58 -1.91 -18.05 23.07
C PHE A 58 -0.84 -17.18 22.41
N PRO A 59 0.20 -17.76 21.78
CA PRO A 59 1.23 -16.99 21.10
C PRO A 59 0.64 -16.22 19.92
N LEU A 60 1.02 -14.95 19.79
CA LEU A 60 0.70 -14.11 18.62
C LEU A 60 1.37 -14.60 17.35
N TYR A 61 2.57 -15.16 17.50
CA TYR A 61 3.33 -15.74 16.41
C TYR A 61 4.07 -16.98 16.87
N THR A 62 3.98 -18.04 16.07
CA THR A 62 4.71 -19.29 16.28
C THR A 62 5.68 -19.45 15.11
N GLY A 63 6.96 -19.19 15.36
CA GLY A 63 8.04 -19.45 14.40
C GLY A 63 8.58 -20.87 14.54
N GLY A 64 9.58 -21.24 13.73
CA GLY A 64 10.23 -22.56 13.83
C GLY A 64 10.81 -22.82 15.22
N ASN A 65 11.56 -21.86 15.77
CA ASN A 65 12.32 -22.03 17.02
C ASN A 65 11.88 -21.07 18.14
N SER A 66 10.69 -20.45 18.04
CA SER A 66 10.24 -19.51 19.06
C SER A 66 8.75 -19.23 19.03
N ASN A 67 8.19 -18.86 20.18
CA ASN A 67 6.85 -18.31 20.33
C ASN A 67 6.94 -16.85 20.78
N VAL A 68 6.12 -15.97 20.19
CA VAL A 68 6.06 -14.56 20.56
C VAL A 68 4.72 -14.25 21.20
N PHE A 69 4.74 -13.65 22.38
CA PHE A 69 3.56 -13.22 23.14
C PHE A 69 3.58 -11.71 23.35
N ARG A 70 2.41 -11.12 23.59
CA ARG A 70 2.31 -9.75 24.08
C ARG A 70 2.41 -9.72 25.59
N GLY A 71 3.26 -8.84 26.10
CA GLY A 71 3.39 -8.56 27.52
C GLY A 71 3.09 -7.11 27.86
N ASN A 72 2.79 -6.86 29.13
CA ASN A 72 2.86 -5.52 29.71
C ASN A 72 4.05 -5.47 30.66
N TRP A 73 4.95 -4.52 30.44
CA TRP A 73 6.01 -4.17 31.36
C TRP A 73 5.61 -2.95 32.18
N VAL A 74 5.49 -3.11 33.50
CA VAL A 74 5.29 -2.00 34.44
C VAL A 74 6.66 -1.45 34.85
N ARG A 75 6.96 -0.23 34.42
CA ARG A 75 8.17 0.50 34.83
C ARG A 75 8.08 0.93 36.30
N SER A 76 9.20 1.34 36.90
CA SER A 76 9.23 1.78 38.31
C SER A 76 8.34 3.00 38.57
N ASP A 77 8.20 3.87 37.57
CA ASP A 77 7.31 5.04 37.55
C ASP A 77 5.81 4.68 37.44
N GLY A 78 5.47 3.39 37.38
CA GLY A 78 4.11 2.88 37.26
C GLY A 78 3.54 2.89 35.83
N ARG A 79 4.27 3.41 34.84
CA ARG A 79 3.82 3.41 33.43
C ARG A 79 3.89 2.01 32.84
N LYS A 80 2.85 1.66 32.09
CA LYS A 80 2.77 0.38 31.36
C LYS A 80 3.32 0.54 29.95
N VAL A 81 4.34 -0.23 29.62
CA VAL A 81 4.93 -0.34 28.28
C VAL A 81 4.52 -1.68 27.67
N MET A 82 4.02 -1.66 26.45
CA MET A 82 3.70 -2.90 25.74
C MET A 82 4.97 -3.50 25.13
N VAL A 83 5.21 -4.78 25.40
CA VAL A 83 6.42 -5.49 24.97
C VAL A 83 6.07 -6.76 24.20
N ALA A 84 6.98 -7.17 23.32
CA ALA A 84 6.97 -8.50 22.75
C ALA A 84 7.87 -9.41 23.60
N MET A 85 7.34 -10.57 23.97
CA MET A 85 8.03 -11.59 24.76
C MET A 85 8.29 -12.78 23.85
N LYS A 86 9.54 -12.94 23.41
CA LYS A 86 9.94 -14.02 22.51
C LYS A 86 10.58 -15.16 23.29
N LEU A 87 9.82 -16.24 23.46
CA LEU A 87 10.27 -17.48 24.09
C LEU A 87 10.99 -18.31 23.02
N LEU A 88 12.25 -18.63 23.27
CA LEU A 88 13.00 -19.53 22.41
C LEU A 88 12.58 -20.98 22.71
N ARG A 89 12.68 -21.87 21.71
CA ARG A 89 12.59 -23.31 21.91
C ARG A 89 13.95 -23.90 21.59
N ILE A 90 14.67 -24.30 22.63
CA ILE A 90 16.00 -24.91 22.52
C ILE A 90 15.88 -26.28 23.17
N VAL A 91 16.04 -27.33 22.36
CA VAL A 91 16.07 -28.72 22.83
C VAL A 91 17.43 -29.27 22.42
N ARG A 92 18.18 -29.77 23.39
CA ARG A 92 19.49 -30.42 23.21
C ARG A 92 19.56 -31.60 24.16
N ASP A 93 20.02 -32.74 23.64
CA ASP A 93 20.15 -33.98 24.39
C ASP A 93 21.46 -33.99 25.21
N ASP A 94 22.48 -33.25 24.76
CA ASP A 94 23.75 -33.07 25.48
C ASP A 94 23.79 -31.74 26.27
N PRO A 95 23.98 -31.76 27.59
CA PRO A 95 24.17 -30.57 28.41
C PRO A 95 25.33 -29.66 27.96
N ALA A 96 26.41 -30.20 27.40
CA ALA A 96 27.54 -29.40 26.92
C ALA A 96 27.19 -28.63 25.64
N GLU A 97 26.41 -29.23 24.74
CA GLU A 97 25.85 -28.53 23.57
C GLU A 97 24.86 -27.44 23.99
N LEU A 98 24.04 -27.71 25.02
CA LEU A 98 23.13 -26.73 25.58
C LEU A 98 23.89 -25.51 26.13
N ASP A 99 24.93 -25.73 26.94
CA ASP A 99 25.79 -24.64 27.48
C ASP A 99 26.42 -23.83 26.33
N HIS A 100 26.93 -24.51 25.29
CA HIS A 100 27.54 -23.84 24.14
C HIS A 100 26.54 -22.94 23.40
N VAL A 101 25.32 -23.43 23.16
CA VAL A 101 24.25 -22.66 22.49
C VAL A 101 23.83 -21.47 23.36
N LEU A 102 23.64 -21.68 24.66
CA LEU A 102 23.25 -20.62 25.60
C LEU A 102 24.32 -19.54 25.73
N THR A 103 25.59 -19.92 25.84
CA THR A 103 26.72 -18.98 25.90
C THR A 103 26.79 -18.10 24.66
N ARG A 104 26.58 -18.68 23.47
CA ARG A 104 26.53 -17.90 22.23
C ARG A 104 25.29 -17.00 22.14
N LEU A 105 24.14 -17.44 22.64
CA LEU A 105 22.92 -16.63 22.67
C LEU A 105 23.12 -15.39 23.55
N VAL A 106 23.82 -15.54 24.67
CA VAL A 106 24.20 -14.46 25.55
C VAL A 106 25.13 -13.46 24.87
N CYS A 107 26.13 -13.94 24.14
CA CYS A 107 26.98 -13.07 23.35
C CYS A 107 26.18 -12.30 22.28
N ALA A 108 25.28 -12.96 21.56
CA ALA A 108 24.43 -12.32 20.55
C ALA A 108 23.49 -11.27 21.16
N ALA A 109 22.82 -11.58 22.27
CA ALA A 109 21.92 -10.66 22.96
C ALA A 109 22.64 -9.43 23.53
N ARG A 110 23.87 -9.60 24.04
CA ARG A 110 24.72 -8.49 24.50
C ARG A 110 25.16 -7.58 23.35
N SER A 111 25.52 -8.17 22.21
CA SER A 111 25.83 -7.39 21.02
C SER A 111 24.61 -6.58 20.59
N TRP A 112 23.42 -7.18 20.57
CA TRP A 112 22.18 -6.49 20.25
C TRP A 112 21.87 -5.35 21.24
N GLN A 113 22.04 -5.56 22.55
CA GLN A 113 21.76 -4.54 23.57
C GLN A 113 22.59 -3.24 23.39
N LYS A 114 23.77 -3.33 22.78
CA LYS A 114 24.66 -2.18 22.54
C LYS A 114 24.29 -1.38 21.28
N LEU A 115 23.43 -1.92 20.43
CA LEU A 115 23.06 -1.27 19.17
C LEU A 115 22.02 -0.18 19.41
N SER A 116 22.23 0.97 18.77
CA SER A 116 21.31 2.09 18.81
C SER A 116 21.21 2.72 17.42
N HIS A 117 20.09 2.46 16.74
CA HIS A 117 19.82 2.96 15.40
C HIS A 117 18.30 2.98 15.16
N PRO A 118 17.73 4.00 14.48
CA PRO A 118 16.29 4.09 14.24
C PRO A 118 15.67 2.89 13.52
N ASN A 119 16.45 2.22 12.66
CA ASN A 119 16.01 1.07 11.88
C ASN A 119 16.48 -0.29 12.44
N ILE A 120 16.95 -0.33 13.69
CA ILE A 120 17.25 -1.57 14.42
C ILE A 120 16.29 -1.67 15.59
N LEU A 121 15.59 -2.80 15.72
CA LEU A 121 14.63 -2.99 16.81
C LEU A 121 15.39 -2.97 18.15
N PRO A 122 15.02 -2.11 19.12
CA PRO A 122 15.68 -2.10 20.42
C PRO A 122 15.50 -3.42 21.18
N PHE A 123 16.54 -3.83 21.91
CA PHE A 123 16.51 -5.00 22.80
C PHE A 123 16.53 -4.55 24.26
N PHE A 124 15.49 -4.90 25.02
CA PHE A 124 15.35 -4.49 26.43
C PHE A 124 16.07 -5.43 27.39
N GLY A 125 16.20 -6.72 27.05
CA GLY A 125 16.87 -7.71 27.89
C GLY A 125 16.19 -9.06 27.84
N ALA A 126 16.61 -9.96 28.73
CA ALA A 126 15.97 -11.26 28.93
C ALA A 126 15.18 -11.28 30.24
N TYR A 127 14.02 -11.92 30.23
CA TYR A 127 13.16 -12.08 31.41
C TYR A 127 12.81 -13.55 31.62
N ASP A 128 12.88 -13.97 32.87
CA ASP A 128 12.47 -15.30 33.29
C ASP A 128 10.96 -15.30 33.55
N ILE A 129 10.28 -16.26 32.92
CA ILE A 129 8.83 -16.44 33.00
C ILE A 129 8.46 -17.82 33.58
N GLY A 130 9.41 -18.54 34.19
CA GLY A 130 9.19 -19.90 34.69
C GLY A 130 9.12 -20.95 33.58
N ALA A 131 9.87 -20.75 32.49
CA ALA A 131 9.99 -21.69 31.37
C ALA A 131 11.45 -22.15 31.22
N SER A 132 11.69 -23.28 30.55
CA SER A 132 13.03 -23.88 30.36
C SER A 132 14.05 -22.97 29.66
N THR A 133 13.62 -21.88 29.01
CA THR A 133 14.50 -20.88 28.40
C THR A 133 13.96 -19.46 28.64
N PRO A 134 14.84 -18.46 28.84
CA PRO A 134 14.42 -17.08 29.10
C PRO A 134 13.74 -16.45 27.88
N ALA A 135 12.77 -15.56 28.13
CA ALA A 135 12.11 -14.78 27.10
C ALA A 135 12.95 -13.55 26.73
N LEU A 136 13.19 -13.34 25.43
CA LEU A 136 13.80 -12.12 24.90
C LEU A 136 12.75 -11.01 24.82
N ILE A 137 13.06 -9.83 25.34
CA ILE A 137 12.12 -8.71 25.47
C ILE A 137 12.49 -7.57 24.52
N THR A 138 11.54 -7.15 23.70
CA THR A 138 11.66 -6.01 22.78
C THR A 138 10.40 -5.13 22.84
N PRO A 139 10.42 -3.91 22.29
CA PRO A 139 9.19 -3.15 22.05
C PRO A 139 8.18 -3.97 21.22
N PHE A 140 6.89 -3.76 21.50
CA PHE A 140 5.83 -4.34 20.66
C PHE A 140 5.56 -3.46 19.43
N CYS A 141 5.80 -4.00 18.23
CA CYS A 141 5.51 -3.36 16.96
C CYS A 141 4.06 -3.64 16.51
N HIS A 142 3.17 -2.66 16.70
CA HIS A 142 1.73 -2.83 16.47
C HIS A 142 1.33 -3.17 15.03
N LEU A 143 2.13 -2.72 14.05
CA LEU A 143 1.86 -2.94 12.63
C LEU A 143 2.45 -4.26 12.12
N GLY A 144 3.10 -5.03 13.00
CA GLY A 144 3.60 -6.37 12.72
C GLY A 144 4.81 -6.38 11.78
N SER A 145 5.03 -7.52 11.12
CA SER A 145 6.12 -7.70 10.15
C SER A 145 5.84 -6.99 8.83
N VAL A 146 6.88 -6.53 8.14
CA VAL A 146 6.75 -5.83 6.86
C VAL A 146 5.97 -6.65 5.83
N GLY A 147 6.14 -7.98 5.80
CA GLY A 147 5.39 -8.85 4.87
C GLY A 147 3.87 -8.90 5.10
N ASN A 148 3.40 -8.67 6.32
CA ASN A 148 1.97 -8.52 6.62
C ASN A 148 1.53 -7.07 6.41
N TYR A 149 2.36 -6.12 6.85
CA TYR A 149 2.13 -4.70 6.72
C TYR A 149 1.87 -4.29 5.27
N ILE A 150 2.69 -4.78 4.33
CA ILE A 150 2.55 -4.41 2.92
C ILE A 150 1.26 -4.90 2.29
N LYS A 151 0.72 -6.03 2.77
CA LYS A 151 -0.56 -6.59 2.31
C LYS A 151 -1.75 -5.82 2.87
N SER A 152 -1.68 -5.40 4.13
CA SER A 152 -2.77 -4.65 4.77
C SER A 152 -2.72 -3.13 4.51
N HIS A 153 -1.57 -2.61 4.10
CA HIS A 153 -1.34 -1.18 3.79
C HIS A 153 -0.78 -1.03 2.36
N PRO A 154 -1.62 -1.19 1.32
CA PRO A 154 -1.18 -1.17 -0.07
C PRO A 154 -0.58 0.19 -0.50
N PHE A 155 -0.95 1.27 0.18
CA PHE A 155 -0.54 2.64 -0.11
C PHE A 155 0.64 3.16 0.75
N SER A 156 1.23 2.33 1.62
CA SER A 156 2.34 2.81 2.46
C SER A 156 3.57 3.10 1.60
N ASN A 157 4.39 4.07 2.01
CA ASN A 157 5.59 4.48 1.28
C ASN A 157 6.64 3.35 1.22
N ARG A 158 6.69 2.63 0.08
CA ARG A 158 7.58 1.48 -0.12
C ARG A 158 9.04 1.87 -0.19
N ASP A 159 9.35 2.99 -0.83
CA ASP A 159 10.73 3.49 -0.96
C ASP A 159 11.31 3.81 0.41
N ARG A 160 10.51 4.41 1.31
CA ARG A 160 10.89 4.63 2.71
C ARG A 160 11.15 3.31 3.44
N LEU A 161 10.31 2.29 3.28
CA LEU A 161 10.52 0.98 3.91
C LEU A 161 11.83 0.32 3.43
N VAL A 162 12.10 0.36 2.12
CA VAL A 162 13.35 -0.16 1.54
C VAL A 162 14.56 0.62 2.06
N HIS A 163 14.45 1.95 2.10
CA HIS A 163 15.49 2.82 2.65
C HIS A 163 15.77 2.53 4.12
N ASP A 164 14.73 2.40 4.94
CA ASP A 164 14.83 2.07 6.37
C ASP A 164 15.59 0.75 6.58
N VAL A 165 15.24 -0.29 5.81
CA VAL A 165 15.95 -1.58 5.86
C VAL A 165 17.40 -1.43 5.40
N ALA A 166 17.67 -0.69 4.32
CA ALA A 166 19.03 -0.46 3.85
C ALA A 166 19.89 0.26 4.90
N SER A 167 19.32 1.27 5.55
CA SER A 167 19.96 2.07 6.60
C SER A 167 20.30 1.20 7.82
N GLY A 168 19.34 0.40 8.30
CA GLY A 168 19.58 -0.55 9.38
C GLY A 168 20.63 -1.60 9.03
N LEU A 169 20.59 -2.15 7.83
CA LEU A 169 21.53 -3.18 7.40
C LEU A 169 22.96 -2.64 7.28
N LYS A 170 23.11 -1.43 6.72
CA LYS A 170 24.39 -0.71 6.68
C LYS A 170 24.96 -0.55 8.09
N TYR A 171 24.15 -0.09 9.05
CA TYR A 171 24.57 0.08 10.43
C TYR A 171 25.03 -1.24 11.08
N LEU A 172 24.35 -2.36 10.81
CA LEU A 172 24.81 -3.68 11.28
C LEU A 172 26.18 -4.04 10.71
N HIS A 173 26.38 -3.83 9.41
CA HIS A 173 27.65 -4.15 8.74
C HIS A 173 28.80 -3.27 9.25
N GLU A 174 28.57 -1.98 9.51
CA GLU A 174 29.55 -1.08 10.14
C GLU A 174 29.94 -1.52 11.55
N ASN A 175 29.04 -2.21 12.26
CA ASN A 175 29.31 -2.81 13.57
C ASN A 175 29.83 -4.26 13.48
N ASN A 176 30.24 -4.72 12.29
CA ASN A 176 30.71 -6.09 12.02
C ASN A 176 29.68 -7.19 12.35
N ILE A 177 28.39 -6.88 12.24
CA ILE A 177 27.29 -7.82 12.47
C ILE A 177 26.68 -8.21 11.12
N VAL A 178 26.71 -9.51 10.81
CA VAL A 178 26.00 -10.10 9.68
C VAL A 178 24.64 -10.60 10.14
N HIS A 179 23.57 -10.17 9.47
CA HIS A 179 22.20 -10.55 9.80
C HIS A 179 21.95 -12.05 9.54
N GLY A 180 22.26 -12.52 8.34
CA GLY A 180 22.29 -13.92 7.89
C GLY A 180 20.94 -14.64 7.79
N ASN A 181 19.83 -13.91 7.99
CA ASN A 181 18.45 -14.41 7.85
C ASN A 181 17.48 -13.27 7.54
N LEU A 182 17.86 -12.33 6.67
CA LEU A 182 17.04 -11.14 6.40
C LEU A 182 15.84 -11.55 5.53
N LYS A 183 14.62 -11.31 6.02
CA LYS A 183 13.36 -11.71 5.38
C LYS A 183 12.19 -10.88 5.91
N PRO A 184 11.00 -10.89 5.26
CA PRO A 184 9.89 -10.03 5.64
C PRO A 184 9.42 -10.19 7.08
N GLN A 185 9.56 -11.38 7.68
CA GLN A 185 9.17 -11.63 9.07
C GLN A 185 10.13 -11.00 10.08
N ASN A 186 11.38 -10.72 9.67
CA ASN A 186 12.45 -10.20 10.53
C ASN A 186 12.61 -8.67 10.40
N VAL A 187 11.69 -8.00 9.72
CA VAL A 187 11.57 -6.55 9.69
C VAL A 187 10.20 -6.19 10.24
N LEU A 188 10.17 -5.48 11.37
CA LEU A 188 8.94 -5.07 12.05
C LEU A 188 8.65 -3.59 11.79
N ILE A 189 7.38 -3.22 11.74
CA ILE A 189 6.93 -1.86 11.51
C ILE A 189 6.42 -1.26 12.83
N ASP A 190 7.07 -0.18 13.27
CA ASP A 190 6.67 0.54 14.48
C ASP A 190 5.40 1.39 14.27
N LYS A 191 4.88 2.01 15.34
CA LYS A 191 3.67 2.85 15.27
C LYS A 191 3.80 4.11 14.42
N ARG A 192 5.02 4.49 14.00
CA ARG A 192 5.34 5.64 13.13
C ARG A 192 5.61 5.20 11.69
N GLU A 193 5.27 3.95 11.36
CA GLU A 193 5.51 3.33 10.06
C GLU A 193 7.00 3.24 9.69
N VAL A 194 7.89 3.20 10.69
CA VAL A 194 9.34 3.00 10.48
C VAL A 194 9.64 1.50 10.46
N ALA A 195 10.44 1.07 9.49
CA ALA A 195 10.90 -0.32 9.42
C ALA A 195 12.13 -0.55 10.31
N CYS A 196 12.06 -1.56 11.17
CA CYS A 196 13.11 -1.94 12.11
C CYS A 196 13.52 -3.41 11.91
N ILE A 197 14.81 -3.66 11.69
CA ILE A 197 15.38 -5.01 11.56
C ILE A 197 15.49 -5.66 12.94
N CYS A 198 15.18 -6.96 13.05
CA CYS A 198 15.28 -7.75 14.27
C CYS A 198 15.81 -9.16 14.00
N ASP A 199 16.03 -9.95 15.06
CA ASP A 199 16.38 -11.39 14.99
C ASP A 199 17.73 -11.75 14.34
N PHE A 200 18.64 -10.78 14.23
CA PHE A 200 20.05 -10.99 13.89
C PHE A 200 20.83 -11.65 15.05
N GLY A 201 21.80 -12.50 14.72
CA GLY A 201 22.69 -13.16 15.70
C GLY A 201 22.06 -14.28 16.55
N VAL A 202 20.83 -14.11 17.03
CA VAL A 202 20.09 -15.09 17.84
C VAL A 202 19.72 -16.31 16.99
N SER A 203 19.16 -16.09 15.79
CA SER A 203 18.73 -17.15 14.88
C SER A 203 19.89 -18.01 14.34
N GLN A 204 21.09 -17.43 14.18
CA GLN A 204 22.28 -18.17 13.72
C GLN A 204 22.91 -19.02 14.81
N THR A 205 22.63 -18.70 16.07
CA THR A 205 23.20 -19.41 17.21
C THR A 205 22.51 -20.74 17.45
N ILE A 206 21.18 -20.76 17.34
CA ILE A 206 20.34 -21.94 17.59
C ILE A 206 20.50 -23.01 16.49
N ASN A 207 20.87 -22.61 15.27
CA ASN A 207 20.79 -23.43 14.06
C ASN A 207 22.13 -24.02 13.56
N ARG A 208 23.23 -23.91 14.31
CA ARG A 208 24.59 -24.22 13.78
C ARG A 208 24.96 -25.71 13.65
N GLU A 209 24.09 -26.65 14.06
CA GLU A 209 24.37 -28.10 14.11
C GLU A 209 23.48 -28.93 13.18
N GLY A 210 23.27 -28.47 11.94
CA GLY A 210 22.72 -29.32 10.87
C GLY A 210 21.21 -29.59 10.92
N VAL A 211 20.53 -29.45 12.06
CA VAL A 211 19.06 -29.51 12.13
C VAL A 211 18.50 -28.11 11.95
N THR A 212 18.62 -27.58 10.74
CA THR A 212 17.74 -26.46 10.39
C THR A 212 16.32 -26.98 10.35
N THR A 213 15.46 -26.56 11.28
CA THR A 213 14.02 -26.43 11.03
C THR A 213 13.83 -25.30 10.00
N ARG A 214 14.30 -25.56 8.76
CA ARG A 214 14.17 -24.70 7.58
C ARG A 214 12.68 -24.64 7.26
N SER A 215 11.99 -23.67 7.86
CA SER A 215 10.68 -23.26 7.40
C SER A 215 10.79 -22.92 5.90
N PRO A 216 9.87 -23.38 5.04
CA PRO A 216 9.87 -23.12 3.59
C PRO A 216 10.00 -21.63 3.23
N ALA A 217 9.54 -20.73 4.11
CA ALA A 217 9.60 -19.29 3.91
C ALA A 217 11.00 -18.68 4.15
N SER A 218 11.91 -19.39 4.83
CA SER A 218 13.27 -18.89 5.10
C SER A 218 14.23 -19.13 3.94
N SER A 219 13.99 -20.13 3.08
CA SER A 219 14.87 -20.49 1.97
C SER A 219 14.76 -19.58 0.76
N THR A 220 13.61 -18.91 0.56
CA THR A 220 13.37 -17.99 -0.56
C THR A 220 14.32 -16.80 -0.58
N TYR A 221 14.83 -16.40 0.59
CA TYR A 221 15.67 -15.21 0.75
C TYR A 221 17.16 -15.53 0.84
N ILE A 222 17.54 -16.81 0.81
CA ILE A 222 18.91 -17.26 1.02
C ILE A 222 19.76 -17.00 -0.22
N ALA A 223 20.95 -16.45 0.00
CA ALA A 223 21.94 -16.26 -1.05
C ALA A 223 22.45 -17.62 -1.60
N PRO A 224 22.71 -17.74 -2.90
CA PRO A 224 23.05 -19.03 -3.52
C PRO A 224 24.31 -19.67 -2.92
N GLU A 225 25.29 -18.86 -2.52
CA GLU A 225 26.50 -19.32 -1.83
C GLU A 225 26.25 -19.89 -0.44
N LEU A 226 25.05 -19.69 0.13
CA LEU A 226 24.62 -20.25 1.41
C LEU A 226 23.77 -21.52 1.26
N LEU A 227 23.45 -21.93 0.03
CA LEU A 227 22.83 -23.22 -0.25
C LEU A 227 23.87 -24.34 -0.09
N SER A 228 23.45 -25.45 0.51
CA SER A 228 24.35 -26.57 0.82
C SER A 228 24.86 -27.22 -0.46
N LEU A 229 26.18 -27.28 -0.65
CA LEU A 229 26.81 -28.23 -1.56
C LEU A 229 26.95 -29.56 -0.80
N VAL A 230 26.15 -30.57 -1.15
CA VAL A 230 26.44 -31.95 -0.74
C VAL A 230 27.61 -32.41 -1.61
N HIS A 231 28.81 -32.53 -1.02
CA HIS A 231 29.93 -33.17 -1.72
C HIS A 231 29.64 -34.68 -1.81
N PRO A 232 29.69 -35.33 -2.98
CA PRO A 232 29.30 -36.74 -3.15
C PRO A 232 30.10 -37.76 -2.31
N LEU A 233 31.17 -37.32 -1.67
CA LEU A 233 32.17 -38.15 -0.99
C LEU A 233 32.29 -37.87 0.52
N THR A 234 31.50 -36.96 1.09
CA THR A 234 31.54 -36.67 2.55
C THR A 234 30.15 -36.59 3.15
N SER A 235 29.86 -37.44 4.13
CA SER A 235 28.55 -37.55 4.79
C SER A 235 28.16 -36.36 5.67
N ASN A 236 29.03 -35.34 5.78
CA ASN A 236 28.77 -34.14 6.57
C ASN A 236 28.62 -32.91 5.67
N PRO A 237 27.42 -32.32 5.56
CA PRO A 237 27.22 -31.08 4.82
C PRO A 237 28.00 -29.93 5.48
N ILE A 238 28.90 -29.30 4.71
CA ILE A 238 29.56 -28.06 5.12
C ILE A 238 28.58 -26.91 4.84
N TYR A 239 28.11 -26.25 5.90
CA TYR A 239 27.27 -25.06 5.78
C TYR A 239 28.14 -23.80 5.75
N PRO A 240 28.25 -23.09 4.62
CA PRO A 240 28.97 -21.83 4.56
C PRO A 240 28.35 -20.78 5.50
N LYS A 241 29.21 -19.94 6.09
CA LYS A 241 28.79 -18.89 7.02
C LYS A 241 28.22 -17.69 6.25
N PRO A 242 27.12 -17.08 6.73
CA PRO A 242 26.64 -15.81 6.16
C PRO A 242 27.71 -14.72 6.16
N THR A 243 27.67 -13.89 5.12
CA THR A 243 28.57 -12.74 4.91
C THR A 243 27.75 -11.44 4.72
N PRO A 244 28.38 -10.25 4.84
CA PRO A 244 27.72 -9.00 4.47
C PRO A 244 27.16 -9.01 3.03
N LYS A 245 27.81 -9.73 2.11
CA LYS A 245 27.34 -9.86 0.72
C LYS A 245 26.09 -10.73 0.60
N SER A 246 26.00 -11.80 1.39
CA SER A 246 24.79 -12.64 1.43
C SER A 246 23.59 -11.89 2.04
N ASP A 247 23.83 -10.95 2.96
CA ASP A 247 22.79 -10.05 3.47
C ASP A 247 22.29 -9.09 2.38
N VAL A 248 23.20 -8.53 1.57
CA VAL A 248 22.85 -7.66 0.43
C VAL A 248 22.00 -8.42 -0.59
N TYR A 249 22.30 -9.70 -0.82
CA TYR A 249 21.45 -10.55 -1.65
C TYR A 249 20.04 -10.69 -1.07
N SER A 250 19.95 -11.07 0.21
CA SER A 250 18.67 -11.22 0.92
C SER A 250 17.86 -9.91 0.92
N PHE A 251 18.55 -8.78 1.07
CA PHE A 251 17.98 -7.43 0.98
C PHE A 251 17.39 -7.14 -0.41
N GLY A 252 18.05 -7.57 -1.49
CA GLY A 252 17.53 -7.42 -2.85
C GLY A 252 16.18 -8.12 -3.03
N LEU A 253 16.06 -9.35 -2.55
CA LEU A 253 14.80 -10.12 -2.61
C LEU A 253 13.71 -9.54 -1.69
N LEU A 254 14.09 -9.10 -0.48
CA LEU A 254 13.17 -8.43 0.44
C LEU A 254 12.64 -7.12 -0.16
N SER A 255 13.52 -6.32 -0.75
CA SER A 255 13.13 -5.07 -1.42
C SER A 255 12.14 -5.33 -2.54
N LEU A 256 12.34 -6.41 -3.28
CA LEU A 256 11.43 -6.83 -4.34
C LEU A 256 10.05 -7.21 -3.81
N GLU A 257 9.96 -7.97 -2.71
CA GLU A 257 8.66 -8.25 -2.05
C GLU A 257 8.01 -6.97 -1.52
N ILE A 258 8.77 -6.05 -0.90
CA ILE A 258 8.24 -4.77 -0.40
C ILE A 258 7.64 -3.94 -1.54
N LEU A 259 8.35 -3.83 -2.67
CA LEU A 259 7.92 -3.04 -3.82
C LEU A 259 6.75 -3.68 -4.58
N THR A 260 6.70 -5.02 -4.65
CA THR A 260 5.70 -5.75 -5.44
C THR A 260 4.53 -6.29 -4.62
N SER A 261 4.57 -6.20 -3.29
CA SER A 261 3.55 -6.77 -2.37
C SER A 261 3.29 -8.28 -2.55
N GLY A 262 4.16 -8.96 -3.29
CA GLY A 262 4.10 -10.40 -3.58
C GLY A 262 5.47 -11.05 -3.35
N PRO A 263 5.51 -12.35 -3.00
CA PRO A 263 6.77 -13.05 -2.85
C PRO A 263 7.52 -13.07 -4.18
N PRO A 264 8.86 -13.09 -4.18
CA PRO A 264 9.66 -12.89 -5.39
C PRO A 264 9.36 -13.83 -6.57
N GLU A 265 8.73 -15.00 -6.40
CA GLU A 265 8.57 -15.97 -7.50
C GLU A 265 7.18 -16.62 -7.60
N GLY A 266 6.14 -16.04 -7.00
CA GLY A 266 4.83 -16.71 -6.94
C GLY A 266 4.88 -17.99 -6.08
N ARG A 267 3.75 -18.65 -5.85
CA ARG A 267 3.68 -19.84 -4.96
C ARG A 267 4.21 -21.08 -5.69
N GLY A 268 5.51 -21.37 -5.61
CA GLY A 268 6.16 -22.56 -6.20
C GLY A 268 6.93 -23.44 -5.20
N ASP A 269 7.24 -24.68 -5.60
CA ASP A 269 7.88 -25.73 -4.79
C ASP A 269 9.39 -25.49 -4.53
N ARG A 270 9.86 -25.89 -3.35
CA ARG A 270 11.19 -25.60 -2.76
C ARG A 270 12.35 -26.16 -3.57
N SER A 271 12.25 -27.42 -4.00
CA SER A 271 13.34 -28.15 -4.69
C SER A 271 13.68 -27.54 -6.04
N PHE A 272 12.67 -26.93 -6.68
CA PHE A 272 12.80 -26.28 -7.97
C PHE A 272 13.50 -24.91 -7.87
N HIS A 273 13.35 -24.23 -6.73
CA HIS A 273 13.95 -22.92 -6.49
C HIS A 273 15.45 -23.03 -6.15
N GLU A 274 15.83 -23.97 -5.28
CA GLU A 274 17.25 -24.22 -4.95
C GLU A 274 18.06 -24.59 -6.21
N ALA A 275 17.49 -25.41 -7.11
CA ALA A 275 18.10 -25.77 -8.39
C ALA A 275 18.28 -24.56 -9.32
N LYS A 276 17.23 -23.74 -9.51
CA LYS A 276 17.30 -22.53 -10.33
C LYS A 276 18.35 -21.53 -9.84
N LEU A 277 18.41 -21.29 -8.53
CA LEU A 277 19.38 -20.37 -7.95
C LEU A 277 20.83 -20.79 -8.20
N LEU A 278 21.10 -22.11 -8.12
CA LEU A 278 22.40 -22.72 -8.44
C LEU A 278 22.72 -22.65 -9.94
N GLU A 279 21.72 -22.72 -10.81
CA GLU A 279 21.84 -22.47 -12.26
C GLU A 279 22.02 -20.98 -12.63
N GLY A 280 22.13 -20.10 -11.64
CA GLY A 280 22.35 -18.67 -11.86
C GLY A 280 21.07 -17.87 -12.12
N PHE A 281 19.89 -18.47 -11.93
CA PHE A 281 18.62 -17.77 -12.03
C PHE A 281 18.54 -16.63 -11.02
N ARG A 282 18.01 -15.49 -11.46
CA ARG A 282 17.69 -14.34 -10.62
C ARG A 282 16.28 -13.88 -11.00
N PRO A 283 15.42 -13.50 -10.03
CA PRO A 283 14.13 -12.88 -10.34
C PRO A 283 14.36 -11.70 -11.28
N GLN A 284 13.91 -11.84 -12.52
CA GLN A 284 14.04 -10.78 -13.50
C GLN A 284 12.84 -9.86 -13.40
N ARG A 285 13.04 -8.57 -13.69
CA ARG A 285 11.95 -7.57 -13.82
C ARG A 285 10.79 -8.09 -14.70
N ALA A 286 11.10 -8.96 -15.67
CA ALA A 286 10.20 -9.67 -16.60
C ALA A 286 9.15 -10.59 -15.96
N GLN A 287 9.38 -11.11 -14.76
CA GLN A 287 8.52 -12.14 -14.15
C GLN A 287 7.34 -11.60 -13.35
N TYR A 288 7.35 -10.32 -13.01
CA TYR A 288 6.20 -9.65 -12.43
C TYR A 288 5.36 -9.12 -13.60
N ASP A 289 4.44 -9.93 -14.09
CA ASP A 289 3.45 -9.45 -15.05
C ASP A 289 2.63 -8.35 -14.38
N VAL A 290 2.55 -7.21 -15.06
CA VAL A 290 1.88 -6.00 -14.58
C VAL A 290 0.37 -6.22 -14.45
N SER A 291 -0.16 -7.27 -15.09
CA SER A 291 -1.52 -7.76 -14.88
C SER A 291 -1.78 -8.28 -13.45
N GLU A 292 -0.71 -8.71 -12.75
CA GLU A 292 -0.72 -9.25 -11.38
C GLU A 292 -0.35 -8.21 -10.30
N ILE A 293 0.02 -6.98 -10.70
CA ILE A 293 0.15 -5.87 -9.75
C ILE A 293 -1.24 -5.58 -9.21
N ALA A 294 -1.43 -5.83 -7.91
CA ALA A 294 -2.69 -5.58 -7.24
C ALA A 294 -3.11 -4.12 -7.46
N PRO A 295 -4.38 -3.87 -7.78
CA PRO A 295 -4.84 -2.50 -7.98
C PRO A 295 -4.56 -1.63 -6.73
N GLY A 296 -3.87 -0.50 -6.90
CA GLY A 296 -3.59 0.45 -5.81
C GLY A 296 -2.13 0.50 -5.35
N MET A 297 -1.22 -0.20 -6.02
CA MET A 297 0.20 -0.23 -5.67
C MET A 297 0.98 1.03 -6.06
N CYS A 298 2.02 1.34 -5.29
CA CYS A 298 3.06 2.31 -5.68
C CYS A 298 3.96 1.69 -6.75
N VAL A 299 4.01 2.29 -7.93
CA VAL A 299 4.97 1.98 -8.99
C VAL A 299 6.32 2.58 -8.58
N PRO A 300 7.42 1.79 -8.55
CA PRO A 300 8.73 2.32 -8.21
C PRO A 300 9.11 3.49 -9.12
N VAL A 301 9.64 4.57 -8.53
CA VAL A 301 10.04 5.79 -9.27
C VAL A 301 11.05 5.48 -10.36
N THR A 302 11.94 4.51 -10.14
CA THR A 302 12.93 4.05 -11.12
C THR A 302 12.32 3.48 -12.40
N TRP A 303 11.03 3.16 -12.40
CA TRP A 303 10.33 2.64 -13.58
C TRP A 303 9.73 3.74 -14.43
N ILE A 304 9.62 4.96 -13.92
CA ILE A 304 9.01 6.10 -14.60
C ILE A 304 10.06 7.18 -14.81
N THR A 305 10.21 7.60 -16.07
CA THR A 305 10.98 8.79 -16.41
C THR A 305 10.02 9.91 -16.78
N GLN A 306 9.92 10.94 -15.94
CA GLN A 306 9.17 12.14 -16.28
C GLN A 306 9.79 12.82 -17.51
N LEU A 307 8.95 13.22 -18.46
CA LEU A 307 9.38 13.81 -19.73
C LEU A 307 9.23 15.33 -19.74
N ASP A 308 8.26 15.87 -19.01
CA ASP A 308 7.94 17.28 -19.02
C ASP A 308 8.65 18.01 -17.87
N ARG A 309 9.30 19.14 -18.18
CA ARG A 309 9.94 20.00 -17.18
C ARG A 309 8.92 20.83 -16.38
N PHE A 310 7.82 21.19 -17.02
CA PHE A 310 6.73 21.98 -16.46
C PHE A 310 5.40 21.23 -16.66
N PRO A 311 4.41 21.42 -15.78
CA PRO A 311 3.11 20.77 -15.94
C PRO A 311 2.45 21.20 -17.25
N LEU A 312 1.77 20.27 -17.91
CA LEU A 312 0.93 20.54 -19.07
C LEU A 312 -0.23 21.46 -18.68
N PRO A 313 -0.72 22.30 -19.62
CA PRO A 313 -1.93 23.07 -19.41
C PRO A 313 -3.10 22.12 -19.11
N ALA A 314 -3.63 22.20 -17.89
CA ALA A 314 -4.74 21.39 -17.41
C ALA A 314 -5.69 22.25 -16.58
N GLU A 315 -6.99 21.97 -16.69
CA GLU A 315 -8.01 22.57 -15.84
C GLU A 315 -8.05 21.86 -14.48
N GLY A 316 -8.22 22.61 -13.38
CA GLY A 316 -8.38 22.06 -12.03
C GLY A 316 -7.16 22.18 -11.10
N ASN A 317 -7.22 21.49 -9.95
CA ASN A 317 -6.26 21.62 -8.84
C ASN A 317 -5.08 20.63 -8.92
N SER A 318 -4.74 20.16 -10.12
CA SER A 318 -3.68 19.16 -10.35
C SER A 318 -2.63 19.66 -11.34
N ASN A 319 -1.41 19.19 -11.15
CA ASN A 319 -0.32 19.29 -12.10
C ASN A 319 -0.26 18.00 -12.91
N ILE A 320 -0.23 18.12 -14.23
CA ILE A 320 -0.24 16.98 -15.15
C ILE A 320 1.10 16.94 -15.88
N TYR A 321 1.76 15.79 -15.87
CA TYR A 321 3.01 15.57 -16.61
C TYR A 321 2.89 14.29 -17.45
N ARG A 322 3.73 14.17 -18.48
CA ARG A 322 3.97 12.92 -19.20
C ARG A 322 5.16 12.21 -18.61
N GLY A 323 5.07 10.90 -18.57
CA GLY A 323 6.17 10.01 -18.22
C GLY A 323 6.32 8.88 -19.22
N ASN A 324 7.52 8.33 -19.34
CA ASN A 324 7.74 7.03 -19.93
C ASN A 324 7.81 6.00 -18.81
N TRP A 325 6.86 5.08 -18.78
CA TRP A 325 6.95 3.88 -17.97
C TRP A 325 7.72 2.82 -18.75
N VAL A 326 8.90 2.46 -18.23
CA VAL A 326 9.67 1.33 -18.73
C VAL A 326 9.06 0.05 -18.18
N ARG A 327 8.46 -0.75 -19.05
CA ARG A 327 7.94 -2.08 -18.70
C ARG A 327 9.08 -3.08 -18.57
N SER A 328 8.74 -4.23 -18.03
CA SER A 328 9.65 -5.32 -17.75
C SER A 328 10.35 -5.89 -19.00
N ASN A 329 9.68 -5.86 -20.15
CA ASN A 329 10.22 -6.20 -21.48
C ASN A 329 11.00 -5.04 -22.15
N ALA A 330 11.45 -4.04 -21.38
CA ALA A 330 12.08 -2.81 -21.85
C ALA A 330 11.22 -1.93 -22.78
N SER A 331 9.97 -2.31 -23.07
CA SER A 331 9.08 -1.44 -23.85
C SER A 331 8.73 -0.20 -23.03
N LYS A 332 8.66 0.95 -23.71
CA LYS A 332 8.25 2.21 -23.11
C LYS A 332 6.77 2.43 -23.39
N VAL A 333 6.01 2.69 -22.33
CA VAL A 333 4.61 3.11 -22.43
C VAL A 333 4.49 4.54 -21.95
N LEU A 334 3.88 5.38 -22.78
CA LEU A 334 3.62 6.77 -22.44
C LEU A 334 2.48 6.82 -21.41
N VAL A 335 2.77 7.40 -20.25
CA VAL A 335 1.85 7.52 -19.11
C VAL A 335 1.61 8.98 -18.76
N LEU A 336 0.49 9.24 -18.12
CA LEU A 336 0.13 10.51 -17.51
C LEU A 336 0.41 10.43 -16.01
N LEU A 337 1.01 11.48 -15.45
CA LEU A 337 1.34 11.64 -14.04
C LEU A 337 0.52 12.82 -13.51
N LYS A 338 -0.50 12.57 -12.69
CA LYS A 338 -1.36 13.59 -12.07
C LYS A 338 -0.94 13.79 -10.62
N SER A 339 -0.28 14.90 -10.30
CA SER A 339 0.08 15.29 -8.93
C SER A 339 -0.88 16.37 -8.41
N LEU A 340 -1.35 16.23 -7.17
CA LEU A 340 -2.18 17.26 -6.54
C LEU A 340 -1.31 18.45 -6.12
N ARG A 341 -1.77 19.68 -6.38
CA ARG A 341 -1.03 20.88 -5.94
C ARG A 341 -1.06 20.95 -4.41
N THR A 342 0.12 20.99 -3.80
CA THR A 342 0.30 21.10 -2.35
C THR A 342 0.50 22.56 -1.95
N SER A 343 -0.03 22.94 -0.78
CA SER A 343 0.29 24.18 -0.06
C SER A 343 1.20 23.86 1.12
N ASP A 344 1.89 24.86 1.67
CA ASP A 344 2.77 24.69 2.84
C ASP A 344 2.01 24.48 4.18
N ASP A 345 0.68 24.53 4.16
CA ASP A 345 -0.19 24.28 5.33
C ASP A 345 -0.37 22.77 5.61
N GLU A 346 0.15 22.30 6.74
CA GLU A 346 0.10 20.90 7.22
C GLU A 346 -1.33 20.34 7.28
N THR A 347 -2.32 21.13 7.72
CA THR A 347 -3.71 20.66 7.85
C THR A 347 -4.36 20.42 6.48
N GLN A 348 -3.98 21.21 5.48
CA GLN A 348 -4.41 21.02 4.10
C GLN A 348 -3.73 19.81 3.46
N LEU A 349 -2.47 19.55 3.81
CA LEU A 349 -1.72 18.41 3.31
C LEU A 349 -2.36 17.07 3.73
N GLU A 350 -2.76 16.91 4.99
CA GLU A 350 -3.48 15.72 5.45
C GLU A 350 -4.83 15.53 4.71
N ALA A 351 -5.53 16.62 4.44
CA ALA A 351 -6.78 16.58 3.71
C ALA A 351 -6.58 16.20 2.24
N LEU A 352 -5.52 16.70 1.60
CA LEU A 352 -5.11 16.33 0.24
C LEU A 352 -4.68 14.86 0.16
N GLU A 353 -3.90 14.39 1.13
CA GLU A 353 -3.47 13.00 1.19
C GLU A 353 -4.66 12.04 1.32
N ARG A 354 -5.64 12.39 2.19
CA ARG A 354 -6.87 11.60 2.32
C ARG A 354 -7.68 11.55 1.03
N ARG A 355 -7.72 12.65 0.27
CA ARG A 355 -8.37 12.71 -1.06
C ARG A 355 -7.63 11.83 -2.06
N LEU A 356 -6.30 11.94 -2.13
CA LEU A 356 -5.46 11.12 -3.02
C LEU A 356 -5.64 9.63 -2.74
N ARG A 357 -5.53 9.21 -1.47
CA ARG A 357 -5.70 7.81 -1.07
C ARG A 357 -7.07 7.26 -1.47
N ARG A 358 -8.11 8.09 -1.35
CA ARG A 358 -9.47 7.70 -1.74
C ARG A 358 -9.64 7.62 -3.25
N GLU A 359 -9.14 8.59 -4.00
CA GLU A 359 -9.16 8.56 -5.47
C GLU A 359 -8.44 7.31 -5.98
N ALA A 360 -7.22 7.05 -5.47
CA ALA A 360 -6.45 5.86 -5.79
C ALA A 360 -7.18 4.56 -5.44
N TYR A 361 -7.82 4.49 -4.26
CA TYR A 361 -8.58 3.31 -3.83
C TYR A 361 -9.80 3.04 -4.71
N ILE A 362 -10.63 4.05 -4.98
CA ILE A 362 -11.80 3.89 -5.84
C ILE A 362 -11.33 3.45 -7.22
N TRP A 363 -10.41 4.20 -7.81
CA TRP A 363 -9.95 3.96 -9.16
C TRP A 363 -9.30 2.59 -9.34
N SER A 364 -8.59 2.09 -8.31
CA SER A 364 -7.99 0.77 -8.37
C SER A 364 -9.02 -0.37 -8.42
N THR A 365 -10.20 -0.20 -7.84
CA THR A 365 -11.25 -1.22 -7.91
C THR A 365 -11.95 -1.33 -9.27
N LEU A 366 -11.70 -0.40 -10.19
CA LEU A 366 -12.44 -0.29 -11.45
C LEU A 366 -11.70 -0.97 -12.60
N ARG A 367 -12.36 -1.94 -13.25
CA ARG A 367 -11.88 -2.58 -14.49
C ARG A 367 -13.01 -2.66 -15.50
N HIS A 368 -13.01 -1.76 -16.48
CA HIS A 368 -14.00 -1.71 -17.54
C HIS A 368 -13.45 -1.02 -18.79
N HIS A 369 -13.95 -1.37 -19.98
CA HIS A 369 -13.42 -0.86 -21.26
C HIS A 369 -13.59 0.67 -21.42
N ASN A 370 -14.64 1.23 -20.84
CA ASN A 370 -14.96 2.66 -20.87
C ASN A 370 -14.60 3.42 -19.58
N ILE A 371 -13.74 2.83 -18.74
CA ILE A 371 -13.14 3.49 -17.59
C ILE A 371 -11.64 3.61 -17.85
N LEU A 372 -11.06 4.78 -17.63
CA LEU A 372 -9.63 4.99 -17.83
C LEU A 372 -8.84 4.03 -16.91
N PRO A 373 -7.88 3.23 -17.41
CA PRO A 373 -7.10 2.34 -16.55
C PRO A 373 -6.27 3.11 -15.51
N PHE A 374 -6.22 2.60 -14.28
CA PHE A 374 -5.31 3.05 -13.24
C PHE A 374 -4.07 2.16 -13.20
N PHE A 375 -2.88 2.76 -13.24
CA PHE A 375 -1.62 2.02 -13.18
C PHE A 375 -0.99 2.03 -11.78
N GLY A 376 -1.32 3.01 -10.94
CA GLY A 376 -0.81 3.09 -9.57
C GLY A 376 -0.39 4.50 -9.16
N LEU A 377 0.41 4.58 -8.10
CA LEU A 377 0.97 5.83 -7.57
C LEU A 377 2.48 5.90 -7.86
N CYS A 378 3.03 7.08 -8.18
CA CYS A 378 4.47 7.30 -8.31
C CYS A 378 4.88 8.51 -7.48
N ASP A 379 5.90 8.39 -6.65
CA ASP A 379 6.57 9.58 -6.13
C ASP A 379 7.38 10.22 -7.26
N ILE A 380 7.14 11.49 -7.54
CA ILE A 380 7.84 12.24 -8.59
C ILE A 380 8.67 13.39 -8.01
N GLY A 381 8.87 13.41 -6.68
CA GLY A 381 9.69 14.41 -5.98
C GLY A 381 9.05 15.78 -5.82
N VAL A 382 7.74 15.90 -6.09
CA VAL A 382 6.95 17.14 -5.91
C VAL A 382 5.72 16.85 -5.05
N GLY A 383 5.90 16.86 -3.73
CA GLY A 383 4.84 16.77 -2.75
C GLY A 383 4.25 15.36 -2.61
N LEU A 384 2.93 15.24 -2.79
CA LEU A 384 2.23 13.95 -2.71
C LEU A 384 2.47 13.07 -3.95
N PRO A 385 2.39 11.73 -3.83
CA PRO A 385 2.51 10.82 -4.97
C PRO A 385 1.54 11.16 -6.10
N ALA A 386 2.02 11.07 -7.34
CA ALA A 386 1.22 11.25 -8.54
C ALA A 386 0.40 9.99 -8.88
N LEU A 387 -0.84 10.19 -9.33
CA LEU A 387 -1.68 9.13 -9.92
C LEU A 387 -1.21 8.86 -11.35
N ILE A 388 -1.07 7.57 -11.70
CA ILE A 388 -0.57 7.14 -13.00
C ILE A 388 -1.69 6.50 -13.82
N SER A 389 -1.83 6.92 -15.07
CA SER A 389 -2.74 6.31 -16.05
C SER A 389 -2.10 6.27 -17.45
N PRO A 390 -2.71 5.59 -18.44
CA PRO A 390 -2.33 5.78 -19.83
C PRO A 390 -2.39 7.26 -20.24
N PHE A 391 -1.43 7.71 -21.05
CA PHE A 391 -1.54 9.01 -21.68
C PHE A 391 -2.48 8.94 -22.90
N CYS A 392 -3.66 9.52 -22.80
CA CYS A 392 -4.60 9.63 -23.92
C CYS A 392 -4.21 10.81 -24.81
N LYS A 393 -3.46 10.53 -25.89
CA LYS A 393 -2.95 11.55 -26.84
C LYS A 393 -4.02 12.42 -27.49
N PHE A 394 -5.26 11.94 -27.54
CA PHE A 394 -6.40 12.69 -28.10
C PHE A 394 -7.05 13.63 -27.07
N GLY A 395 -6.63 13.54 -25.81
CA GLY A 395 -7.14 14.36 -24.72
C GLY A 395 -8.59 14.06 -24.37
N ASN A 396 -9.27 15.05 -23.81
CA ASN A 396 -10.67 14.96 -23.46
C ASN A 396 -11.58 14.99 -24.70
N ILE A 397 -12.80 14.48 -24.55
CA ILE A 397 -13.75 14.29 -25.66
C ILE A 397 -14.14 15.62 -26.33
N ARG A 398 -14.16 16.74 -25.58
CA ARG A 398 -14.42 18.08 -26.15
C ARG A 398 -13.32 18.46 -27.13
N ASN A 399 -12.05 18.33 -26.75
CA ASN A 399 -10.92 18.63 -27.63
C ASN A 399 -10.82 17.63 -28.79
N TYR A 400 -11.14 16.36 -28.54
CA TYR A 400 -11.20 15.34 -29.58
C TYR A 400 -12.24 15.69 -30.66
N LEU A 401 -13.46 16.05 -30.29
CA LEU A 401 -14.53 16.38 -31.25
C LEU A 401 -14.26 17.67 -32.03
N LYS A 402 -13.58 18.66 -31.42
CA LYS A 402 -13.10 19.85 -32.15
C LYS A 402 -12.10 19.48 -33.25
N LYS A 403 -11.22 18.52 -32.97
CA LYS A 403 -10.18 18.07 -33.92
C LYS A 403 -10.71 17.06 -34.95
N TYR A 404 -11.70 16.25 -34.56
CA TYR A 404 -12.27 15.17 -35.36
C TYR A 404 -13.79 15.30 -35.43
N PRO A 405 -14.33 16.30 -36.17
CA PRO A 405 -15.76 16.59 -36.20
C PRO A 405 -16.61 15.45 -36.79
N GLY A 406 -16.02 14.60 -37.64
CA GLY A 406 -16.66 13.41 -38.23
C GLY A 406 -16.62 12.16 -37.36
N ALA A 407 -16.13 12.23 -36.12
CA ALA A 407 -16.12 11.06 -35.22
C ALA A 407 -17.54 10.55 -34.96
N ASN A 408 -17.69 9.23 -34.79
CA ASN A 408 -18.98 8.64 -34.49
C ASN A 408 -19.39 8.94 -33.03
N LYS A 409 -20.16 10.02 -32.86
CA LYS A 409 -20.66 10.49 -31.56
C LYS A 409 -21.54 9.46 -30.86
N GLY A 410 -22.28 8.64 -31.61
CA GLY A 410 -23.13 7.57 -31.07
C GLY A 410 -22.31 6.54 -30.28
N TYR A 411 -21.18 6.07 -30.84
CA TYR A 411 -20.28 5.16 -30.13
C TYR A 411 -19.59 5.80 -28.92
N LEU A 412 -19.25 7.08 -28.99
CA LEU A 412 -18.69 7.79 -27.84
C LEU A 412 -19.70 7.90 -26.69
N VAL A 413 -20.95 8.26 -27.02
CA VAL A 413 -22.06 8.34 -26.06
C VAL A 413 -22.38 6.97 -25.45
N LEU A 414 -22.44 5.92 -26.27
CA LEU A 414 -22.62 4.55 -25.80
C LEU A 414 -21.50 4.14 -24.85
N GLY A 415 -20.24 4.44 -25.19
CA GLY A 415 -19.10 4.14 -24.33
C GLY A 415 -19.22 4.81 -22.96
N VAL A 416 -19.58 6.10 -22.91
CA VAL A 416 -19.81 6.79 -21.63
C VAL A 416 -20.97 6.16 -20.86
N ALA A 417 -22.05 5.77 -21.54
CA ALA A 417 -23.19 5.12 -20.90
C ALA A 417 -22.81 3.78 -20.26
N CYS A 418 -22.07 2.91 -20.97
CA CYS A 418 -21.58 1.64 -20.43
C CYS A 418 -20.60 1.85 -19.27
N GLY A 419 -19.72 2.85 -19.36
CA GLY A 419 -18.81 3.20 -18.27
C GLY A 419 -19.55 3.65 -17.01
N LEU A 420 -20.59 4.49 -17.16
CA LEU A 420 -21.36 5.00 -16.03
C LEU A 420 -22.24 3.92 -15.40
N GLU A 421 -22.85 3.05 -16.21
CA GLU A 421 -23.59 1.88 -15.72
C GLU A 421 -22.70 0.99 -14.85
N PHE A 422 -21.49 0.68 -15.32
CA PHE A 422 -20.53 -0.11 -14.56
C PHE A 422 -20.21 0.53 -13.19
N LEU A 423 -20.03 1.85 -13.14
CA LEU A 423 -19.81 2.55 -11.85
C LEU A 423 -21.02 2.39 -10.92
N HIS A 424 -22.22 2.65 -11.43
CA HIS A 424 -23.46 2.59 -10.65
C HIS A 424 -23.76 1.17 -10.16
N ALA A 425 -23.53 0.15 -10.99
CA ALA A 425 -23.66 -1.26 -10.63
C ALA A 425 -22.69 -1.69 -9.51
N ASN A 426 -21.51 -1.06 -9.43
CA ASN A 426 -20.55 -1.25 -8.34
C ASN A 426 -20.79 -0.32 -7.14
N GLY A 427 -21.93 0.38 -7.10
CA GLY A 427 -22.30 1.29 -6.02
C GLY A 427 -21.43 2.56 -5.96
N ILE A 428 -20.83 2.97 -7.07
CA ILE A 428 -19.93 4.11 -7.16
C ILE A 428 -20.66 5.25 -7.88
N VAL A 429 -20.71 6.41 -7.22
CA VAL A 429 -21.20 7.67 -7.80
C VAL A 429 -19.98 8.47 -8.27
N HIS A 430 -19.98 8.88 -9.54
CA HIS A 430 -18.87 9.63 -10.13
C HIS A 430 -18.78 11.05 -9.54
N GLY A 431 -19.89 11.80 -9.56
CA GLY A 431 -20.07 13.11 -8.92
C GLY A 431 -19.58 14.33 -9.70
N ASP A 432 -18.67 14.17 -10.67
CA ASP A 432 -18.15 15.25 -11.54
C ASP A 432 -18.17 14.85 -13.02
N LEU A 433 -19.26 14.26 -13.50
CA LEU A 433 -19.30 13.79 -14.89
C LEU A 433 -19.44 14.98 -15.84
N LYS A 434 -18.42 15.21 -16.67
CA LYS A 434 -18.33 16.33 -17.63
C LYS A 434 -17.39 16.00 -18.77
N VAL A 435 -17.46 16.75 -19.87
CA VAL A 435 -16.69 16.46 -21.10
C VAL A 435 -15.18 16.58 -20.90
N THR A 436 -14.70 17.27 -19.87
CA THR A 436 -13.27 17.30 -19.53
C THR A 436 -12.80 16.07 -18.75
N ASN A 437 -13.73 15.32 -18.17
CA ASN A 437 -13.51 14.08 -17.41
C ASN A 437 -13.85 12.81 -18.23
N VAL A 438 -13.94 12.94 -19.55
CA VAL A 438 -14.04 11.81 -20.49
C VAL A 438 -12.89 11.94 -21.49
N LEU A 439 -11.94 11.01 -21.45
CA LEU A 439 -10.81 10.96 -22.38
C LEU A 439 -11.14 10.04 -23.56
N VAL A 440 -10.49 10.29 -24.70
CA VAL A 440 -10.55 9.40 -25.86
C VAL A 440 -9.22 8.67 -26.00
N ASP A 441 -9.26 7.34 -25.93
CA ASP A 441 -8.07 6.51 -25.99
C ASP A 441 -7.52 6.39 -27.43
N LYS A 442 -6.37 5.73 -27.59
CA LYS A 442 -5.74 5.55 -28.92
C LYS A 442 -6.60 4.79 -29.93
N ARG A 443 -7.63 4.06 -29.50
CA ARG A 443 -8.58 3.30 -30.33
C ARG A 443 -9.82 4.12 -30.69
N GLY A 444 -9.95 5.36 -30.18
CA GLY A 444 -11.15 6.18 -30.37
C GLY A 444 -12.27 5.85 -29.39
N VAL A 445 -11.97 5.13 -28.30
CA VAL A 445 -12.96 4.75 -27.28
C VAL A 445 -13.03 5.82 -26.20
N ALA A 446 -14.25 6.17 -25.78
CA ALA A 446 -14.49 7.09 -24.68
C ALA A 446 -14.27 6.38 -23.32
N CYS A 447 -13.46 6.98 -22.46
CA CYS A 447 -13.11 6.48 -21.14
C CYS A 447 -13.36 7.56 -20.07
N ILE A 448 -14.19 7.24 -19.08
CA ILE A 448 -14.44 8.12 -17.92
C ILE A 448 -13.19 8.15 -17.04
N CYS A 449 -12.82 9.32 -16.54
CA CYS A 449 -11.68 9.53 -15.64
C CYS A 449 -11.98 10.58 -14.56
N ASP A 450 -11.01 10.81 -13.68
CA ASP A 450 -11.05 11.78 -12.57
C ASP A 450 -12.04 11.42 -11.46
N PHE A 451 -11.58 10.54 -10.57
CA PHE A 451 -12.37 10.01 -9.45
C PHE A 451 -12.18 10.81 -8.15
N GLY A 452 -11.60 12.02 -8.24
CA GLY A 452 -11.20 12.84 -7.08
C GLY A 452 -12.36 13.21 -6.14
N ILE A 453 -13.59 13.24 -6.65
CA ILE A 453 -14.79 13.44 -5.83
C ILE A 453 -15.76 12.25 -5.82
N SER A 454 -15.42 11.16 -6.51
CA SER A 454 -16.27 9.97 -6.56
C SER A 454 -16.42 9.31 -5.20
N ARG A 455 -17.59 8.71 -4.95
CA ARG A 455 -17.93 8.12 -3.65
C ARG A 455 -18.59 6.76 -3.77
N ILE A 456 -18.47 5.97 -2.72
CA ILE A 456 -19.21 4.71 -2.55
C ILE A 456 -20.56 5.05 -1.91
N ALA A 457 -21.65 4.68 -2.57
CA ALA A 457 -23.00 4.87 -2.06
C ALA A 457 -23.17 4.17 -0.70
N GLY A 458 -23.86 4.83 0.25
CA GLY A 458 -24.17 4.27 1.57
C GLY A 458 -23.03 4.23 2.61
N ARG A 459 -21.77 4.49 2.25
CA ARG A 459 -20.63 4.47 3.20
C ARG A 459 -20.36 5.86 3.83
N LYS A 460 -20.53 5.98 5.16
CA LYS A 460 -20.12 7.17 5.93
C LYS A 460 -18.60 7.33 5.89
N GLY A 461 -18.09 8.56 5.73
CA GLY A 461 -16.65 8.87 5.66
C GLY A 461 -16.03 8.85 4.25
N PHE A 462 -16.74 8.32 3.25
CA PHE A 462 -16.34 8.35 1.83
C PHE A 462 -17.12 9.43 1.06
N THR A 463 -17.38 10.60 1.66
CA THR A 463 -18.07 11.72 0.99
C THR A 463 -17.10 12.88 0.75
N THR A 464 -16.93 13.31 -0.51
CA THR A 464 -16.20 14.54 -0.85
C THR A 464 -17.20 15.54 -1.41
N ARG A 465 -17.09 16.79 -0.97
CA ARG A 465 -17.97 17.86 -1.46
C ARG A 465 -17.40 18.36 -2.79
N SER A 466 -18.25 18.44 -3.82
CA SER A 466 -17.92 19.15 -5.06
C SER A 466 -17.77 20.64 -4.73
N GLN A 467 -16.57 21.20 -4.87
CA GLN A 467 -16.36 22.65 -4.84
C GLN A 467 -16.45 23.18 -6.28
N GLY A 468 -17.29 24.20 -6.50
CA GLY A 468 -17.54 24.82 -7.80
C GLY A 468 -18.94 24.58 -8.38
N THR A 469 -19.40 25.55 -9.18
CA THR A 469 -20.62 25.44 -10.01
C THR A 469 -20.19 25.05 -11.41
N THR A 470 -20.39 23.78 -11.77
CA THR A 470 -20.27 23.34 -13.17
C THR A 470 -21.66 23.34 -13.80
N PRO A 471 -21.78 23.60 -15.12
CA PRO A 471 -23.08 23.53 -15.81
C PRO A 471 -23.73 22.14 -15.73
N TYR A 472 -22.95 21.09 -15.47
CA TYR A 472 -23.42 19.70 -15.35
C TYR A 472 -24.05 19.37 -13.99
N LYS A 473 -23.98 20.28 -13.02
CA LYS A 473 -24.39 19.99 -11.64
C LYS A 473 -25.91 19.93 -11.54
N ALA A 474 -26.42 18.87 -10.90
CA ALA A 474 -27.84 18.64 -10.79
C ALA A 474 -28.54 19.69 -9.89
N PRO A 475 -29.81 20.05 -10.17
CA PRO A 475 -30.54 21.11 -9.46
C PRO A 475 -30.58 20.93 -7.94
N GLU A 476 -30.76 19.69 -7.46
CA GLU A 476 -30.81 19.37 -6.04
C GLU A 476 -29.48 19.62 -5.30
N LEU A 477 -28.35 19.58 -6.02
CA LEU A 477 -27.02 19.89 -5.49
C LEU A 477 -26.68 21.38 -5.56
N LEU A 478 -27.41 22.14 -6.39
CA LEU A 478 -27.35 23.59 -6.47
C LEU A 478 -28.26 24.25 -5.42
N ALA A 479 -29.37 23.61 -5.09
CA ALA A 479 -30.31 24.02 -4.04
C ALA A 479 -29.68 23.92 -2.63
N ASP A 480 -28.98 22.81 -2.36
CA ASP A 480 -28.32 22.58 -1.07
C ASP A 480 -26.84 22.16 -1.27
N PRO A 481 -25.88 23.08 -1.02
CA PRO A 481 -24.45 22.79 -1.06
C PRO A 481 -23.99 21.71 -0.06
N LYS A 482 -24.83 21.30 0.90
CA LYS A 482 -24.54 20.22 1.86
C LYS A 482 -24.99 18.86 1.34
N ARG A 483 -25.85 18.81 0.31
CA ARG A 483 -26.33 17.55 -0.27
C ARG A 483 -25.19 16.82 -0.98
N SER A 484 -25.15 15.50 -0.81
CA SER A 484 -24.15 14.64 -1.46
C SER A 484 -24.61 14.20 -2.85
N THR A 485 -23.68 14.08 -3.79
CA THR A 485 -23.92 13.57 -5.17
C THR A 485 -24.56 12.20 -5.15
N THR A 486 -25.57 11.90 -5.94
CA THR A 486 -26.19 10.56 -6.03
C THR A 486 -26.01 9.97 -7.43
N THR A 487 -26.35 8.69 -7.61
CA THR A 487 -26.43 8.11 -8.96
C THR A 487 -27.41 8.91 -9.81
N GLN A 488 -28.53 9.37 -9.26
CA GLN A 488 -29.49 10.25 -9.94
C GLN A 488 -28.88 11.60 -10.35
N SER A 489 -27.97 12.16 -9.55
CA SER A 489 -27.25 13.38 -9.93
C SER A 489 -26.26 13.14 -11.08
N ASP A 490 -25.63 11.95 -11.14
CA ASP A 490 -24.81 11.56 -12.29
C ASP A 490 -25.65 11.40 -13.56
N ILE A 491 -26.88 10.87 -13.46
CA ILE A 491 -27.80 10.76 -14.62
C ILE A 491 -28.11 12.13 -15.22
N TYR A 492 -28.31 13.15 -14.37
CA TYR A 492 -28.49 14.52 -14.82
C TYR A 492 -27.23 15.04 -15.54
N SER A 493 -26.06 14.88 -14.92
CA SER A 493 -24.77 15.29 -15.52
C SER A 493 -24.48 14.55 -16.84
N PHE A 494 -24.83 13.27 -16.92
CA PHE A 494 -24.73 12.44 -18.12
C PHE A 494 -25.57 13.02 -19.26
N ALA A 495 -26.81 13.43 -19.00
CA ALA A 495 -27.68 13.99 -20.03
C ALA A 495 -27.09 15.24 -20.69
N LEU A 496 -26.56 16.15 -19.87
CA LEU A 496 -25.91 17.38 -20.34
C LEU A 496 -24.59 17.09 -21.07
N LEU A 497 -23.81 16.12 -20.58
CA LEU A 497 -22.61 15.65 -21.27
C LEU A 497 -22.93 15.07 -22.66
N VAL A 498 -23.95 14.22 -22.77
CA VAL A 498 -24.37 13.63 -24.04
C VAL A 498 -24.84 14.72 -25.01
N LEU A 499 -25.61 15.70 -24.52
CA LEU A 499 -26.08 16.81 -25.34
C LEU A 499 -24.90 17.58 -25.95
N GLU A 500 -23.88 17.92 -25.15
CA GLU A 500 -22.68 18.60 -25.63
C GLU A 500 -21.84 17.76 -26.60
N ILE A 501 -21.75 16.44 -26.40
CA ILE A 501 -21.07 15.53 -27.34
C ILE A 501 -21.78 15.53 -28.70
N LEU A 502 -23.12 15.43 -28.70
CA LEU A 502 -23.92 15.34 -29.92
C LEU A 502 -23.89 16.64 -30.72
N THR A 503 -23.99 17.79 -30.04
CA THR A 503 -23.90 19.11 -30.69
C THR A 503 -22.47 19.43 -31.14
N ALA A 504 -21.46 18.86 -30.47
CA ALA A 504 -20.06 19.26 -30.53
C ALA A 504 -19.87 20.77 -30.24
N ASP A 505 -20.73 21.33 -29.39
CA ASP A 505 -20.78 22.75 -29.05
C ASP A 505 -21.09 22.91 -27.55
N ARG A 506 -20.62 24.01 -26.95
CA ARG A 506 -20.85 24.29 -25.52
C ARG A 506 -22.35 24.37 -25.26
N LEU A 507 -22.76 23.95 -24.06
CA LEU A 507 -24.16 24.06 -23.62
C LEU A 507 -24.62 25.51 -23.71
N LYS A 508 -25.73 25.75 -24.42
CA LYS A 508 -26.37 27.05 -24.54
C LYS A 508 -27.29 27.27 -23.35
N GLY A 509 -27.24 28.45 -22.70
CA GLY A 509 -28.17 28.82 -21.61
C GLY A 509 -27.48 29.35 -20.34
N ARG A 510 -28.27 29.68 -19.31
CA ARG A 510 -27.83 30.26 -18.02
C ARG A 510 -27.13 29.24 -17.10
N PHE A 511 -26.36 28.32 -17.65
CA PHE A 511 -25.69 27.26 -16.89
C PHE A 511 -24.33 27.69 -16.31
N HIS A 512 -23.84 28.88 -16.69
CA HIS A 512 -22.45 29.26 -16.46
C HIS A 512 -22.21 30.25 -15.31
N ASP A 513 -23.23 30.91 -14.77
CA ASP A 513 -23.08 31.95 -13.73
C ASP A 513 -24.24 31.90 -12.71
N VAL A 514 -24.30 30.84 -11.90
CA VAL A 514 -25.29 30.74 -10.81
C VAL A 514 -24.58 30.51 -9.49
N ASP A 515 -24.69 31.49 -8.60
CA ASP A 515 -24.22 31.36 -7.22
C ASP A 515 -25.10 30.36 -6.48
N SER A 516 -24.48 29.42 -5.78
CA SER A 516 -25.16 28.42 -4.96
C SER A 516 -25.25 28.93 -3.52
N PRO A 517 -26.41 28.86 -2.84
CA PRO A 517 -27.64 28.16 -3.23
C PRO A 517 -28.49 28.93 -4.26
N VAL A 518 -29.02 28.19 -5.25
CA VAL A 518 -29.84 28.76 -6.33
C VAL A 518 -31.33 28.72 -5.97
N PRO A 519 -32.12 29.81 -6.17
CA PRO A 519 -33.56 29.83 -5.92
C PRO A 519 -34.35 28.82 -6.74
N ALA A 520 -35.46 28.32 -6.19
CA ALA A 520 -36.27 27.26 -6.80
C ALA A 520 -36.83 27.62 -8.18
N GLU A 521 -37.20 28.89 -8.40
CA GLU A 521 -37.71 29.39 -9.68
C GLU A 521 -36.64 29.30 -10.78
N VAL A 522 -35.37 29.55 -10.43
CA VAL A 522 -34.25 29.43 -11.35
C VAL A 522 -33.95 27.96 -11.62
N LEU A 523 -33.95 27.11 -10.59
CA LEU A 523 -33.71 25.67 -10.72
C LEU A 523 -34.70 24.99 -11.69
N ALA A 524 -35.98 25.37 -11.65
CA ALA A 524 -37.00 24.82 -12.55
C ALA A 524 -36.72 25.12 -14.04
N THR A 525 -35.97 26.17 -14.32
CA THR A 525 -35.60 26.59 -15.69
C THR A 525 -34.23 26.06 -16.15
N LEU A 526 -33.46 25.42 -15.27
CA LEU A 526 -32.13 24.88 -15.57
C LEU A 526 -32.22 23.54 -16.31
N HIS A 527 -32.82 23.51 -17.49
CA HIS A 527 -32.74 22.37 -18.40
C HIS A 527 -32.78 22.84 -19.86
N PRO A 528 -32.14 22.11 -20.79
CA PRO A 528 -32.12 22.47 -22.21
C PRO A 528 -33.52 22.48 -22.84
N GLN A 529 -33.84 23.49 -23.64
CA GLN A 529 -35.11 23.57 -24.37
C GLN A 529 -34.97 22.95 -25.76
N ARG A 530 -35.94 22.12 -26.19
CA ARG A 530 -35.87 21.40 -27.48
C ARG A 530 -35.64 22.31 -28.68
N ALA A 531 -36.25 23.50 -28.65
CA ALA A 531 -36.20 24.49 -29.72
C ALA A 531 -34.79 25.04 -29.99
N ASP A 532 -33.87 24.96 -29.02
CA ASP A 532 -32.52 25.52 -29.13
C ASP A 532 -31.51 24.60 -29.87
N TYR A 533 -31.94 23.38 -30.19
CA TYR A 533 -31.08 22.31 -30.69
C TYR A 533 -31.58 21.72 -32.01
N ASP A 534 -30.65 21.61 -32.96
CA ASP A 534 -30.88 21.01 -34.27
C ASP A 534 -31.27 19.52 -34.17
N VAL A 535 -32.42 19.18 -34.75
CA VAL A 535 -32.97 17.81 -34.81
C VAL A 535 -32.03 16.84 -35.54
N ALA A 536 -31.27 17.32 -36.53
CA ALA A 536 -30.32 16.48 -37.25
C ALA A 536 -29.13 16.06 -36.37
N LYS A 537 -28.71 16.92 -35.42
CA LYS A 537 -27.62 16.61 -34.47
C LYS A 537 -28.12 15.82 -33.27
N VAL A 538 -29.33 16.11 -32.80
CA VAL A 538 -29.95 15.46 -31.65
C VAL A 538 -31.31 14.90 -32.08
N PRO A 539 -31.36 13.64 -32.56
CA PRO A 539 -32.60 13.01 -32.98
C PRO A 539 -33.63 12.92 -31.85
N ASN A 540 -34.92 12.94 -32.19
CA ASN A 540 -36.01 12.92 -31.20
C ASN A 540 -35.95 11.70 -30.27
N ALA A 541 -35.55 10.53 -30.77
CA ALA A 541 -35.36 9.34 -29.94
C ALA A 541 -34.33 9.57 -28.82
N MET A 542 -33.21 10.21 -29.14
CA MET A 542 -32.19 10.57 -28.14
C MET A 542 -32.72 11.66 -27.20
N TRP A 543 -33.38 12.69 -27.73
CA TRP A 543 -33.96 13.75 -26.91
C TRP A 543 -34.93 13.20 -25.86
N ASN A 544 -35.81 12.26 -26.23
CA ASN A 544 -36.77 11.65 -25.31
C ASN A 544 -36.11 10.90 -24.16
N VAL A 545 -34.90 10.36 -24.35
CA VAL A 545 -34.11 9.76 -23.28
C VAL A 545 -33.53 10.84 -22.38
N LEU A 546 -32.87 11.85 -22.97
CA LEU A 546 -32.28 12.97 -22.23
C LEU A 546 -33.32 13.72 -21.40
N ASP A 547 -34.54 13.87 -21.93
CA ASP A 547 -35.67 14.55 -21.27
C ASP A 547 -36.03 13.93 -19.92
N LYS A 548 -35.97 12.60 -19.84
CA LYS A 548 -36.17 11.85 -18.60
C LYS A 548 -34.98 11.98 -17.65
N CYS A 549 -33.76 12.03 -18.20
CA CYS A 549 -32.53 12.06 -17.41
C CYS A 549 -32.32 13.37 -16.65
N TRP A 550 -32.76 14.51 -17.18
CA TRP A 550 -32.67 15.81 -16.50
C TRP A 550 -33.96 16.23 -15.78
N ASN A 551 -34.78 15.27 -15.37
CA ASN A 551 -35.97 15.55 -14.56
C ASN A 551 -35.58 16.30 -13.26
N ILE A 552 -36.38 17.31 -12.88
CA ILE A 552 -36.14 18.10 -11.68
C ILE A 552 -36.22 17.26 -10.39
N VAL A 553 -37.08 16.23 -10.39
CA VAL A 553 -37.21 15.26 -9.30
C VAL A 553 -36.20 14.13 -9.52
N PRO A 554 -35.16 13.99 -8.68
CA PRO A 554 -34.09 13.00 -8.89
C PRO A 554 -34.61 11.57 -8.98
N GLU A 555 -35.62 11.23 -8.19
CA GLU A 555 -36.20 9.88 -8.08
C GLU A 555 -36.94 9.45 -9.35
N LEU A 556 -37.34 10.40 -10.21
CA LEU A 556 -37.99 10.11 -11.50
C LEU A 556 -36.98 9.90 -12.64
N ARG A 557 -35.69 10.13 -12.40
CA ARG A 557 -34.64 9.88 -13.39
C ARG A 557 -34.42 8.37 -13.54
N PRO A 558 -34.30 7.84 -14.77
CA PRO A 558 -34.12 6.41 -15.01
C PRO A 558 -32.76 5.91 -14.51
N MET A 559 -32.64 4.60 -14.28
CA MET A 559 -31.34 3.98 -14.03
C MET A 559 -30.55 3.86 -15.34
N MET A 560 -29.21 3.79 -15.26
CA MET A 560 -28.37 3.58 -16.45
C MET A 560 -28.70 2.29 -17.20
N THR A 561 -29.10 1.24 -16.48
CA THR A 561 -29.59 -0.02 -17.06
C THR A 561 -30.82 0.19 -17.94
N ASP A 562 -31.76 1.02 -17.50
CA ASP A 562 -32.98 1.33 -18.26
C ASP A 562 -32.64 2.17 -19.51
N ILE A 563 -31.71 3.11 -19.37
CA ILE A 563 -31.22 3.95 -20.47
C ILE A 563 -30.60 3.07 -21.56
N LEU A 564 -29.69 2.17 -21.21
CA LEU A 564 -29.01 1.28 -22.16
C LEU A 564 -29.97 0.32 -22.87
N ASN A 565 -31.04 -0.10 -22.19
CA ASN A 565 -32.07 -0.96 -22.76
C ASN A 565 -33.10 -0.21 -23.64
N SER A 566 -33.08 1.13 -23.64
CA SER A 566 -34.00 1.96 -24.41
C SER A 566 -33.41 2.41 -25.77
N PRO A 567 -34.23 2.59 -26.83
CA PRO A 567 -33.76 3.23 -28.05
C PRO A 567 -33.33 4.69 -27.79
N PRO A 568 -32.24 5.19 -28.41
CA PRO A 568 -31.46 4.51 -29.46
C PRO A 568 -30.30 3.64 -28.94
N PHE A 569 -30.04 3.60 -27.62
CA PHE A 569 -28.90 2.86 -27.06
C PHE A 569 -28.96 1.36 -27.33
N SER A 570 -30.14 0.75 -27.20
CA SER A 570 -30.33 -0.68 -27.49
C SER A 570 -30.07 -1.05 -28.96
N ALA A 571 -30.23 -0.09 -29.87
CA ALA A 571 -29.91 -0.26 -31.30
C ALA A 571 -28.43 0.02 -31.64
N LEU A 572 -27.72 0.74 -30.75
CA LEU A 572 -26.29 0.99 -30.86
C LEU A 572 -25.45 -0.12 -30.21
N HIS A 573 -26.07 -0.96 -29.38
CA HIS A 573 -25.41 -2.10 -28.76
C HIS A 573 -24.97 -3.08 -29.86
N PRO A 574 -23.66 -3.34 -30.03
CA PRO A 574 -23.24 -4.41 -30.90
C PRO A 574 -23.74 -5.71 -30.26
N THR A 575 -24.37 -6.57 -31.06
CA THR A 575 -24.46 -7.99 -30.74
C THR A 575 -23.09 -8.45 -30.22
N LEU A 576 -23.06 -9.03 -29.02
CA LEU A 576 -21.91 -9.71 -28.45
C LEU A 576 -21.25 -10.58 -29.54
N ALA A 577 -20.04 -10.21 -29.96
CA ALA A 577 -19.17 -11.01 -30.81
C ALA A 577 -17.74 -10.92 -30.28
#